data_AF-A0A2P6R839-F1
#
_entry.id   AF-A0A2P6R839-F1
#
_cell.length_a   1.000
_cell.length_b   1.000
_cell.length_c   1.000
_cell.angle_alpha   90.00
_cell.angle_beta   90.00
_cell.angle_gamma   90.00
#
_symmetry.space_group_name_H-M   'P 1'
#
loop_
_entity.id
_entity.type
_entity.pdbx_description
1 polymer ?
#
loop_
_entity_poly.entity_id
_entity_poly.type
_entity_poly.pdbx_seq_one_letter_code
_entity_poly.pdbx_strand_id
1 'polypeptide(L)'
;MKGEDMSLHTVGGSSSIEWVQGSLLAQNQPLAWYKAILDAPPGNAPLALDMGSMGKGQMWINGRSIGRHWPAYTAKGTCGTCYYAGTYTENKCRTNCGQPSQRWYHVPRSWLKPSGNLLVVFEEWGGDPTKIALVARS
;
A
#
# COMPACT_ATOMS: atom_id res chain seq x y z
N MET A 1 -12.20 11.29 9.57
CA MET A 1 -13.07 11.15 8.37
C MET A 1 -14.20 10.18 8.69
N LYS A 2 -15.39 10.28 8.06
CA LYS A 2 -16.54 9.42 8.40
C LYS A 2 -16.20 7.92 8.43
N GLY A 3 -15.38 7.43 7.49
CA GLY A 3 -14.93 6.03 7.49
C GLY A 3 -14.00 5.63 8.65
N GLU A 4 -13.23 6.58 9.20
CA GLU A 4 -12.43 6.36 10.42
C GLU A 4 -13.33 6.32 11.65
N ASP A 5 -14.30 7.23 11.75
CA ASP A 5 -15.27 7.26 12.86
C ASP A 5 -16.11 5.97 12.90
N MET A 6 -16.43 5.43 11.72
CA MET A 6 -17.10 4.12 11.56
C MET A 6 -16.15 2.92 11.67
N SER A 7 -14.85 3.15 11.89
CA SER A 7 -13.83 2.10 12.04
C SER A 7 -13.80 1.10 10.87
N LEU A 8 -13.99 1.57 9.63
CA LEU A 8 -14.10 0.71 8.43
C LEU A 8 -12.86 -0.17 8.17
N HIS A 9 -11.71 0.19 8.75
CA HIS A 9 -10.48 -0.59 8.72
C HIS A 9 -10.52 -1.87 9.57
N THR A 10 -11.53 -2.01 10.44
CA THR A 10 -11.75 -3.20 11.27
C THR A 10 -12.78 -4.13 10.64
N VAL A 11 -12.79 -5.41 11.04
CA VAL A 11 -13.80 -6.37 10.58
C VAL A 11 -15.22 -5.91 10.94
N GLY A 12 -15.44 -5.48 12.19
CA GLY A 12 -16.76 -5.05 12.68
C GLY A 12 -17.25 -3.74 12.05
N GLY A 13 -16.36 -2.75 11.86
CA GLY A 13 -16.72 -1.52 11.16
C GLY A 13 -16.99 -1.75 9.68
N SER A 14 -16.23 -2.64 9.02
CA SER A 14 -16.45 -2.98 7.61
C SER A 14 -17.84 -3.57 7.33
N SER A 15 -18.48 -4.25 8.28
CA SER A 15 -19.85 -4.75 8.12
C SER A 15 -20.96 -3.70 8.27
N SER A 16 -20.62 -2.46 8.65
CA SER A 16 -21.62 -1.41 8.96
C SER A 16 -22.09 -0.59 7.75
N ILE A 17 -21.52 -0.83 6.56
CA ILE A 17 -21.86 -0.11 5.33
C ILE A 17 -22.08 -1.05 4.16
N GLU A 18 -22.79 -0.57 3.15
CA GLU A 18 -22.92 -1.24 1.87
C GLU A 18 -21.67 -1.02 1.02
N TRP A 19 -21.03 -2.12 0.61
CA TRP A 19 -19.88 -2.09 -0.29
C TRP A 19 -20.32 -2.40 -1.71
N VAL A 20 -19.74 -1.69 -2.67
CA VAL A 20 -19.93 -1.95 -4.10
C VAL A 20 -18.83 -2.88 -4.62
N GLN A 21 -19.16 -3.69 -5.63
CA GLN A 21 -18.25 -4.65 -6.26
C GLN A 21 -18.52 -4.77 -7.77
N GLY A 22 -17.66 -5.49 -8.48
CA GLY A 22 -17.82 -5.73 -9.92
C GLY A 22 -17.66 -4.46 -10.75
N SER A 23 -18.55 -4.25 -11.72
CA SER A 23 -18.54 -3.09 -12.62
C SER A 23 -18.76 -1.74 -11.91
N LEU A 24 -19.29 -1.76 -10.68
CA LEU A 24 -19.51 -0.57 -9.85
C LEU A 24 -18.30 -0.21 -8.98
N LEU A 25 -17.19 -0.94 -9.09
CA LEU A 25 -15.98 -0.64 -8.33
C LEU A 25 -15.45 0.75 -8.69
N ALA A 26 -15.40 1.64 -7.70
CA ALA A 26 -14.87 2.97 -7.88
C ALA A 26 -13.39 2.91 -8.31
N GLN A 27 -13.04 3.52 -9.44
CA GLN A 27 -11.66 3.68 -9.89
C GLN A 27 -11.35 5.16 -10.08
N ASN A 28 -10.14 5.56 -9.70
CA ASN A 28 -9.67 6.95 -9.78
C ASN A 28 -10.62 7.95 -9.11
N GLN A 29 -11.33 7.52 -8.05
CA GLN A 29 -12.18 8.38 -7.24
C GLN A 29 -11.43 8.78 -5.96
N PRO A 30 -11.45 10.07 -5.58
CA PRO A 30 -10.87 10.51 -4.32
C PRO A 30 -11.74 10.05 -3.15
N LEU A 31 -11.13 10.01 -1.95
CA LEU A 31 -11.79 9.66 -0.69
C LEU A 31 -12.54 8.32 -0.72
N ALA A 32 -11.99 7.33 -1.44
CA ALA A 32 -12.57 6.00 -1.58
C ALA A 32 -12.04 5.04 -0.51
N TRP A 33 -12.89 4.12 -0.06
CA TRP A 33 -12.50 3.00 0.77
C TRP A 33 -12.59 1.72 -0.05
N TYR A 34 -11.54 0.90 0.02
CA TYR A 34 -11.47 -0.40 -0.63
C TYR A 34 -11.23 -1.48 0.40
N LYS A 35 -11.76 -2.66 0.15
CA LYS A 35 -11.43 -3.85 0.93
C LYS A 35 -11.28 -5.07 0.03
N ALA A 36 -10.44 -6.00 0.47
CA ALA A 36 -10.28 -7.30 -0.15
C ALA A 36 -10.04 -8.36 0.93
N ILE A 37 -10.41 -9.61 0.61
CA ILE A 37 -10.04 -10.78 1.41
C ILE A 37 -8.96 -11.53 0.62
N LEU A 38 -7.83 -11.82 1.25
CA LEU A 38 -6.69 -12.47 0.60
C LEU A 38 -6.08 -13.57 1.47
N ASP A 39 -5.48 -14.54 0.80
CA ASP A 39 -4.72 -15.61 1.45
C ASP A 39 -3.25 -15.25 1.54
N ALA A 40 -2.57 -15.76 2.56
CA ALA A 40 -1.14 -15.49 2.73
C ALA A 40 -0.33 -16.32 1.71
N PRO A 41 0.61 -15.71 0.98
CA PRO A 41 1.48 -16.45 0.08
C PRO A 41 2.39 -17.40 0.89
N PRO A 42 2.70 -18.59 0.35
CA PRO A 42 3.50 -19.58 1.05
C PRO A 42 4.94 -19.11 1.31
N GLY A 43 5.65 -19.89 2.11
CA GLY A 43 7.06 -19.65 2.43
C GLY A 43 7.28 -18.57 3.49
N ASN A 44 8.54 -18.17 3.65
CA ASN A 44 8.99 -17.27 4.73
C ASN A 44 9.55 -15.92 4.23
N ALA A 45 9.57 -15.70 2.91
CA ALA A 45 10.09 -14.48 2.29
C ALA A 45 9.32 -13.23 2.78
N PRO A 46 9.97 -12.10 3.13
CA PRO A 46 9.28 -10.88 3.54
C PRO A 46 8.24 -10.44 2.50
N LEU A 47 7.13 -9.85 2.98
CA LEU A 47 6.02 -9.43 2.13
C LEU A 47 5.89 -7.90 2.06
N ALA A 48 5.31 -7.43 0.97
CA ALA A 48 4.90 -6.04 0.80
C ALA A 48 3.69 -5.92 -0.11
N LEU A 49 2.92 -4.84 0.03
CA LEU A 49 1.92 -4.42 -0.95
C LEU A 49 2.60 -3.59 -2.03
N ASP A 50 2.47 -3.97 -3.30
CA ASP A 50 2.73 -3.11 -4.43
C ASP A 50 1.54 -2.17 -4.62
N MET A 51 1.74 -0.90 -4.28
CA MET A 51 0.73 0.15 -4.37
C MET A 51 0.97 1.06 -5.58
N GLY A 52 1.78 0.65 -6.57
CA GLY A 52 2.19 1.51 -7.69
C GLY A 52 1.02 2.06 -8.53
N SER A 53 -0.16 1.46 -8.46
CA SER A 53 -1.39 1.92 -9.12
C SER A 53 -2.25 2.89 -8.30
N MET A 54 -1.84 3.18 -7.06
CA MET A 54 -2.62 3.96 -6.10
C MET A 54 -2.09 5.40 -5.98
N GLY A 55 -2.81 6.23 -5.23
CA GLY A 55 -2.50 7.66 -5.08
C GLY A 55 -1.80 7.95 -3.75
N LYS A 56 -2.61 8.20 -2.72
CA LYS A 56 -2.19 8.53 -1.36
C LYS A 56 -3.22 8.02 -0.38
N GLY A 57 -2.82 7.58 0.80
CA GLY A 57 -3.77 7.26 1.85
C GLY A 57 -3.20 6.38 2.94
N GLN A 58 -4.01 5.43 3.42
CA GLN A 58 -3.66 4.56 4.54
C GLN A 58 -4.09 3.12 4.24
N MET A 59 -3.38 2.15 4.83
CA MET A 59 -3.64 0.73 4.64
C MET A 59 -3.67 -0.01 5.97
N TRP A 60 -4.50 -1.05 6.04
CA TRP A 60 -4.62 -1.95 7.18
C TRP A 60 -4.72 -3.39 6.73
N ILE A 61 -4.16 -4.30 7.51
CA ILE A 61 -4.34 -5.73 7.36
C ILE A 61 -4.85 -6.31 8.68
N ASN A 62 -5.97 -7.02 8.65
CA ASN A 62 -6.62 -7.58 9.84
C ASN A 62 -6.83 -6.53 10.95
N GLY A 63 -7.19 -5.30 10.58
CA GLY A 63 -7.38 -4.17 11.50
C GLY A 63 -6.09 -3.50 12.00
N ARG A 64 -4.90 -4.04 11.66
CA ARG A 64 -3.60 -3.47 12.04
C ARG A 64 -3.12 -2.49 10.98
N SER A 65 -2.73 -1.29 11.40
CA SER A 65 -2.23 -0.27 10.48
C SER A 65 -0.88 -0.69 9.89
N ILE A 66 -0.80 -0.75 8.56
CA ILE A 66 0.47 -0.91 7.82
C ILE A 66 1.19 0.44 7.76
N GLY A 67 0.43 1.53 7.66
CA GLY A 67 0.93 2.90 7.58
C GLY A 67 0.32 3.67 6.41
N ARG A 68 0.92 4.83 6.13
CA ARG A 68 0.51 5.69 5.01
C ARG A 68 1.14 5.21 3.71
N HIS A 69 0.38 5.22 2.61
CA HIS A 69 0.93 5.13 1.26
C HIS A 69 0.93 6.48 0.56
N TRP A 70 1.96 6.75 -0.23
CA TRP A 70 1.99 7.87 -1.15
C TRP A 70 2.80 7.59 -2.44
N PRO A 71 2.48 6.51 -3.16
CA PRO A 71 3.17 6.11 -4.40
C PRO A 71 3.09 7.18 -5.50
N ALA A 72 2.01 7.98 -5.56
CA ALA A 72 1.92 9.08 -6.54
C ALA A 72 2.96 10.19 -6.30
N TYR A 73 3.53 10.30 -5.09
CA TYR A 73 4.63 11.22 -4.84
C TYR A 73 5.91 10.66 -5.45
N THR A 74 6.24 11.15 -6.65
CA THR A 74 7.42 10.71 -7.40
C THR A 74 8.70 11.27 -6.77
N ALA A 75 9.73 10.43 -6.60
CA ALA A 75 11.03 10.84 -6.10
C ALA A 75 11.73 11.79 -7.09
N LYS A 76 12.08 12.99 -6.60
CA LYS A 76 12.79 14.03 -7.34
C LYS A 76 14.20 14.21 -6.79
N GLY A 77 15.15 14.51 -7.66
CA GLY A 77 16.54 14.77 -7.32
C GLY A 77 17.48 14.35 -8.43
N THR A 78 18.78 14.39 -8.13
CA THR A 78 19.82 13.87 -9.02
C THR A 78 20.18 12.46 -8.58
N CYS A 79 19.97 11.49 -9.46
CA CYS A 79 20.40 10.11 -9.30
C CYS A 79 21.45 9.78 -10.36
N GLY A 80 22.43 8.96 -10.01
CA GLY A 80 23.51 8.57 -10.91
C GLY A 80 24.34 7.42 -10.35
N THR A 81 25.31 6.95 -11.14
CA THR A 81 26.29 5.98 -10.66
C THR A 81 27.17 6.63 -9.59
N CYS A 82 27.49 5.89 -8.54
CA CYS A 82 28.41 6.36 -7.52
C CYS A 82 29.51 5.33 -7.25
N TYR A 83 30.61 5.79 -6.66
CA TYR A 83 31.74 4.95 -6.26
C TYR A 83 31.99 5.08 -4.76
N TYR A 84 32.43 3.99 -4.13
CA TYR A 84 32.53 3.90 -2.68
C TYR A 84 33.61 4.84 -2.09
N ALA A 85 34.71 5.08 -2.80
CA ALA A 85 35.82 5.90 -2.31
C ALA A 85 35.47 7.40 -2.25
N GLY A 86 36.17 8.12 -1.36
CA GLY A 86 36.01 9.56 -1.12
C GLY A 86 34.86 9.91 -0.18
N THR A 87 34.82 11.16 0.29
CA THR A 87 33.82 11.66 1.24
C THR A 87 32.39 11.39 0.76
N TYR A 88 31.53 10.95 1.67
CA TYR A 88 30.12 10.71 1.39
C TYR A 88 29.27 11.94 1.69
N THR A 89 28.24 12.16 0.87
CA THR A 89 27.13 13.07 1.16
C THR A 89 25.82 12.34 0.89
N GLU A 90 24.74 12.79 1.50
CA GLU A 90 23.38 12.24 1.35
C GLU A 90 22.84 12.29 -0.09
N ASN A 91 23.52 13.04 -0.98
CA ASN A 91 23.20 13.14 -2.40
C ASN A 91 24.07 12.23 -3.28
N LYS A 92 25.17 11.66 -2.77
CA LYS A 92 26.20 10.98 -3.58
C LYS A 92 25.70 9.75 -4.32
N CYS A 93 24.86 8.94 -3.67
CA CYS A 93 24.45 7.62 -4.15
C CYS A 93 22.92 7.45 -4.19
N ARG A 94 22.20 8.53 -4.51
CA ARG A 94 20.73 8.45 -4.60
C ARG A 94 20.28 7.60 -5.78
N THR A 95 19.21 6.86 -5.58
CA THR A 95 18.59 5.98 -6.58
C THR A 95 17.10 6.26 -6.67
N ASN A 96 16.41 5.60 -7.61
CA ASN A 96 14.95 5.60 -7.73
C ASN A 96 14.32 6.95 -8.12
N CYS A 97 15.09 7.89 -8.68
CA CYS A 97 14.53 9.12 -9.25
C CYS A 97 13.52 8.81 -10.38
N GLY A 98 12.43 9.57 -10.44
CA GLY A 98 11.36 9.36 -11.43
C GLY A 98 10.42 8.19 -11.13
N GLN A 99 10.67 7.43 -10.07
CA GLN A 99 9.79 6.37 -9.57
C GLN A 99 8.95 6.87 -8.38
N PRO A 100 7.89 6.15 -7.97
CA PRO A 100 7.26 6.37 -6.68
C PRO A 100 8.31 6.45 -5.57
N SER A 101 8.25 7.50 -4.73
CA SER A 101 9.14 7.65 -3.57
C SER A 101 9.11 6.41 -2.67
N GLN A 102 7.94 5.78 -2.57
CA GLN A 102 7.77 4.43 -2.08
C GLN A 102 6.67 3.71 -2.86
N ARG A 103 7.02 2.60 -3.51
CA ARG A 103 6.07 1.73 -4.23
C ARG A 103 5.59 0.56 -3.38
N TRP A 104 6.50 -0.04 -2.61
CA TRP A 104 6.25 -1.24 -1.82
C TRP A 104 6.13 -0.91 -0.34
N TYR A 105 5.06 -1.42 0.28
CA TYR A 105 4.73 -1.15 1.68
C TYR A 105 4.75 -2.45 2.46
N HIS A 106 5.66 -2.54 3.44
CA HIS A 106 5.95 -3.79 4.14
C HIS A 106 4.73 -4.35 4.88
N VAL A 107 4.50 -5.66 4.74
CA VAL A 107 3.47 -6.41 5.49
C VAL A 107 4.16 -7.47 6.35
N PRO A 108 4.14 -7.33 7.69
CA PRO A 108 4.70 -8.35 8.57
C PRO A 108 3.96 -9.68 8.43
N ARG A 109 4.69 -10.78 8.21
CA ARG A 109 4.09 -12.12 8.09
C ARG A 109 3.30 -12.53 9.34
N SER A 110 3.75 -12.13 10.52
CA SER A 110 3.08 -12.41 11.79
C SER A 110 1.71 -11.74 11.92
N TRP A 111 1.34 -10.82 11.03
CA TRP A 111 0.02 -10.20 11.01
C TRP A 111 -0.96 -10.97 10.12
N LEU A 112 -0.49 -11.96 9.35
CA LEU A 112 -1.28 -12.76 8.43
C LEU A 112 -1.67 -14.10 9.06
N LYS A 113 -2.89 -14.52 8.75
CA LYS A 113 -3.40 -15.89 8.88
C LYS A 113 -3.14 -16.63 7.56
N PRO A 114 -3.19 -17.98 7.52
CA PRO A 114 -3.07 -18.73 6.27
C PRO A 114 -4.07 -18.28 5.19
N SER A 115 -5.32 -18.03 5.58
CA SER A 115 -6.38 -17.55 4.69
C SER A 115 -7.28 -16.52 5.35
N GLY A 116 -8.09 -15.83 4.55
CA GLY A 116 -9.15 -14.94 5.05
C GLY A 116 -8.64 -13.65 5.69
N ASN A 117 -7.54 -13.09 5.19
CA ASN A 117 -6.98 -11.84 5.68
C ASN A 117 -7.73 -10.64 5.09
N LEU A 118 -8.20 -9.73 5.94
CA LEU A 118 -8.87 -8.51 5.51
C LEU A 118 -7.85 -7.42 5.24
N LEU A 119 -7.69 -7.05 3.97
CA LEU A 119 -7.00 -5.84 3.55
C LEU A 119 -8.02 -4.71 3.43
N VAL A 120 -7.75 -3.55 4.06
CA VAL A 120 -8.50 -2.31 3.86
C VAL A 120 -7.55 -1.22 3.42
N VAL A 121 -7.96 -0.44 2.42
CA VAL A 121 -7.22 0.71 1.91
C VAL A 121 -8.15 1.91 1.89
N PHE A 122 -7.74 2.99 2.52
CA PHE A 122 -8.32 4.30 2.27
C PHE A 122 -7.48 5.01 1.22
N GLU A 123 -8.08 5.42 0.11
CA GLU A 123 -7.46 6.14 -0.99
C GLU A 123 -7.97 7.58 -1.04
N GLU A 124 -7.09 8.52 -0.77
CA GLU A 124 -7.36 9.95 -0.65
C GLU A 124 -7.43 10.64 -2.02
N TRP A 125 -6.58 10.27 -2.97
CA TRP A 125 -6.41 10.99 -4.24
C TRP A 125 -7.10 10.29 -5.42
N GLY A 126 -7.11 8.97 -5.41
CA GLY A 126 -7.64 8.12 -6.47
C GLY A 126 -6.58 7.18 -7.01
N GLY A 127 -7.00 5.99 -7.40
CA GLY A 127 -6.16 4.98 -7.99
C GLY A 127 -6.95 3.79 -8.52
N ASP A 128 -6.23 2.80 -9.04
CA ASP A 128 -6.80 1.55 -9.53
C ASP A 128 -6.51 0.41 -8.54
N PRO A 129 -7.49 0.03 -7.69
CA PRO A 129 -7.30 -1.00 -6.67
C PRO A 129 -7.14 -2.40 -7.27
N THR A 130 -7.51 -2.62 -8.54
CA THR A 130 -7.41 -3.96 -9.18
C THR A 130 -5.98 -4.39 -9.46
N LYS A 131 -5.04 -3.43 -9.41
CA LYS A 131 -3.61 -3.64 -9.64
C LYS A 131 -2.79 -3.70 -8.36
N ILE A 132 -3.41 -3.55 -7.18
CA ILE A 132 -2.73 -3.78 -5.90
C ILE A 132 -2.37 -5.26 -5.82
N ALA A 133 -1.12 -5.55 -5.48
CA ALA A 133 -0.63 -6.93 -5.36
C ALA A 133 0.15 -7.13 -4.06
N LEU A 134 -0.02 -8.29 -3.43
CA LEU A 134 0.86 -8.75 -2.37
C LEU A 134 2.06 -9.46 -3.01
N VAL A 135 3.26 -8.94 -2.78
CA VAL A 135 4.51 -9.42 -3.38
C VAL A 135 5.45 -9.98 -2.33
N ALA A 136 6.22 -11.00 -2.71
CA ALA A 136 7.29 -11.58 -1.91
C ALA A 136 8.65 -11.01 -2.35
N ARG A 137 9.49 -10.66 -1.38
CA ARG A 137 10.87 -10.23 -1.62
C ARG A 137 11.81 -11.44 -1.57
N SER A 138 12.41 -11.77 -2.71
CA SER A 138 13.47 -12.79 -2.85
C SER A 138 14.86 -12.21 -2.60
#